data_AF-A0A4Y7SP73-F1
#
_entry.id   AF-A0A4Y7SP73-F1
#
_cell.length_a   1.000
_cell.length_b   1.000
_cell.length_c   1.000
_cell.angle_alpha   90.00
_cell.angle_beta   90.00
_cell.angle_gamma   90.00
#
_symmetry.space_group_name_H-M   'P 1'
#
loop_
_entity.id
_entity.type
_entity.pdbx_description
1 polymer ?
#
loop_
_entity_poly.entity_id
_entity_poly.type
_entity_poly.pdbx_seq_one_letter_code
_entity_poly.pdbx_strand_id
1 'polypeptide(L)'
;MALTSDDSLRHDASRLAPSSFHAQSELPSETEPDTQRASWENLKGAEHCLRFATRQYTARLANAPSDVPAVKTCRETAADIHGVPILPHFCRDLGMAGGVWGHWVIDFEEPACLTKWGNFVDKGCDDQGESAMTRRFEALLENMQDGENWQIMCATTPADIKGFHFPTPTMCERSVRTRVWCFRSAGTKELM
;
A
#
# COMPACT_ATOMS: atom_id res chain seq x y z
N MET A 1 -36.24 84.31 3.55
CA MET A 1 -35.66 82.95 3.61
C MET A 1 -35.47 82.49 2.17
N ALA A 2 -34.25 82.02 1.88
CA ALA A 2 -33.65 81.50 0.63
C ALA A 2 -34.65 80.86 -0.37
N LEU A 3 -34.70 81.12 -1.70
CA LEU A 3 -33.70 81.14 -2.81
C LEU A 3 -32.85 79.85 -2.86
N THR A 4 -33.02 78.91 -3.79
CA THR A 4 -32.69 78.96 -5.24
C THR A 4 -33.21 77.64 -5.90
N SER A 5 -33.79 77.54 -7.10
CA SER A 5 -33.31 77.90 -8.47
C SER A 5 -32.10 77.03 -8.87
N ASP A 6 -31.93 76.47 -10.06
CA ASP A 6 -32.71 76.33 -11.28
C ASP A 6 -32.02 75.24 -12.14
N ASP A 7 -32.67 74.92 -13.23
CA ASP A 7 -32.32 74.01 -14.30
C ASP A 7 -31.07 74.45 -15.09
N SER A 8 -30.51 73.47 -15.82
CA SER A 8 -30.15 73.59 -17.24
C SER A 8 -28.68 73.67 -17.69
N LEU A 9 -28.51 73.03 -18.87
CA LEU A 9 -27.52 73.26 -19.95
C LEU A 9 -26.11 72.69 -19.74
N ARG A 10 -25.33 72.30 -20.75
CA ARG A 10 -25.44 71.78 -22.13
C ARG A 10 -23.96 71.62 -22.55
N HIS A 11 -23.69 70.64 -23.42
CA HIS A 11 -22.63 70.60 -24.44
C HIS A 11 -21.16 70.80 -24.00
N ASP A 12 -20.29 69.84 -24.31
CA ASP A 12 -19.41 69.98 -25.48
C ASP A 12 -18.58 68.71 -25.75
N ALA A 13 -18.36 68.46 -27.04
CA ALA A 13 -17.49 67.42 -27.57
C ALA A 13 -16.28 68.09 -28.21
N SER A 14 -15.05 67.64 -27.87
CA SER A 14 -13.99 67.36 -28.86
C SER A 14 -12.63 67.00 -28.23
N ARG A 15 -12.15 65.82 -28.66
CA ARG A 15 -10.80 65.53 -29.20
C ARG A 15 -9.58 65.88 -28.36
N LEU A 16 -8.90 64.85 -27.82
CA LEU A 16 -7.47 64.59 -28.04
C LEU A 16 -7.21 63.07 -27.98
N ALA A 17 -6.37 62.57 -28.88
CA ALA A 17 -6.03 61.16 -29.09
C ALA A 17 -4.89 60.70 -28.11
N PRO A 18 -4.42 59.44 -28.16
CA PRO A 18 -4.08 58.65 -26.98
C PRO A 18 -2.63 58.81 -26.52
N SER A 19 -2.39 58.72 -25.22
CA SER A 19 -1.05 58.45 -24.69
C SER A 19 -0.97 57.01 -24.19
N SER A 20 -0.23 56.21 -24.94
CA SER A 20 0.41 54.97 -24.53
C SER A 20 1.24 55.12 -23.25
N PHE A 21 1.60 53.96 -22.69
CA PHE A 21 2.54 53.70 -21.57
C PHE A 21 1.92 53.68 -20.16
N HIS A 22 1.47 52.50 -19.76
CA HIS A 22 2.25 51.73 -18.78
C HIS A 22 1.94 50.25 -18.95
N ALA A 23 2.84 49.59 -19.70
CA ALA A 23 3.04 48.16 -19.56
C ALA A 23 3.41 47.91 -18.09
N GLN A 24 2.50 47.29 -17.35
CA GLN A 24 2.87 46.65 -16.10
C GLN A 24 3.69 45.44 -16.52
N SER A 25 5.01 45.59 -16.38
CA SER A 25 5.95 44.49 -16.44
C SER A 25 5.51 43.44 -15.41
N GLU A 26 4.94 42.34 -15.91
CA GLU A 26 4.94 41.07 -15.20
C GLU A 26 6.42 40.80 -14.89
N LEU A 27 6.79 40.92 -13.62
CA LEU A 27 8.05 40.34 -13.16
C LEU A 27 8.02 38.87 -13.62
N PRO A 28 9.06 38.37 -14.30
CA PRO A 28 9.21 36.95 -14.43
C PRO A 28 9.16 36.40 -13.01
N SER A 29 8.16 35.55 -12.74
CA SER A 29 8.25 34.57 -11.65
C SER A 29 9.65 33.98 -11.78
N GLU A 30 10.55 34.37 -10.88
CA GLU A 30 11.82 33.70 -10.72
C GLU A 30 11.44 32.24 -10.59
N THR A 31 11.74 31.43 -11.61
CA THR A 31 11.67 29.99 -11.50
C THR A 31 12.68 29.68 -10.43
N GLU A 32 12.21 29.58 -9.18
CA GLU A 32 12.87 28.85 -8.11
C GLU A 32 13.48 27.62 -8.79
N PRO A 33 14.80 27.41 -8.71
CA PRO A 33 15.41 26.25 -9.34
C PRO A 33 14.63 25.04 -8.82
N ASP A 34 14.03 24.28 -9.74
CA ASP A 34 13.26 23.06 -9.47
C ASP A 34 14.07 22.23 -8.49
N THR A 35 13.77 22.38 -7.20
CA THR A 35 14.51 21.74 -6.14
C THR A 35 13.90 20.36 -6.14
N GLN A 36 14.38 19.55 -7.09
CA GLN A 36 13.74 18.34 -7.52
C GLN A 36 13.61 17.47 -6.27
N ARG A 37 12.39 17.38 -5.75
CA ARG A 37 12.15 16.78 -4.44
C ARG A 37 12.47 15.31 -4.56
N ALA A 38 13.08 14.77 -3.50
CA ALA A 38 13.33 13.33 -3.42
C ALA A 38 12.06 12.55 -3.76
N SER A 39 12.19 11.60 -4.69
CA SER A 39 11.08 10.87 -5.28
C SER A 39 11.43 9.40 -5.48
N TRP A 40 10.41 8.58 -5.73
CA TRP A 40 10.56 7.16 -5.98
C TRP A 40 10.45 6.83 -7.46
N GLU A 41 11.43 6.11 -7.99
CA GLU A 41 11.43 5.59 -9.34
C GLU A 41 11.14 4.09 -9.36
N ASN A 42 10.35 3.66 -10.36
CA ASN A 42 10.05 2.25 -10.61
C ASN A 42 9.49 1.52 -9.39
N LEU A 43 8.61 2.18 -8.63
CA LEU A 43 7.87 1.54 -7.56
C LEU A 43 7.10 0.34 -8.12
N LYS A 44 7.48 -0.85 -7.66
CA LYS A 44 6.88 -2.10 -8.12
C LYS A 44 6.73 -3.09 -6.98
N GLY A 45 5.60 -3.79 -7.00
CA GLY A 45 5.42 -4.98 -6.17
C GLY A 45 6.31 -6.12 -6.67
N ALA A 46 6.74 -6.98 -5.76
CA ALA A 46 7.35 -8.26 -6.09
C ALA A 46 6.37 -9.09 -6.94
N GLU A 47 6.87 -9.93 -7.83
CA GLU A 47 6.04 -10.78 -8.69
C GLU A 47 5.16 -11.73 -7.86
N HIS A 48 5.76 -12.36 -6.86
CA HIS A 48 5.10 -13.28 -5.93
C HIS A 48 4.78 -12.61 -4.60
N CYS A 49 3.70 -13.07 -3.96
CA CYS A 49 3.33 -12.61 -2.64
C CYS A 49 4.36 -13.06 -1.59
N LEU A 50 4.57 -12.19 -0.59
CA LEU A 50 5.46 -12.50 0.52
C LEU A 50 4.83 -13.56 1.44
N ARG A 51 3.51 -13.42 1.68
CA ARG A 51 2.66 -14.32 2.47
C ARG A 51 1.18 -13.96 2.24
N PHE A 52 0.25 -14.63 2.93
CA PHE A 52 -1.18 -14.30 2.85
C PHE A 52 -1.43 -12.79 3.03
N ALA A 53 -2.21 -12.22 2.11
CA ALA A 53 -2.57 -10.82 2.03
C ALA A 53 -1.39 -9.84 1.96
N THR A 54 -0.14 -10.30 1.79
CA THR A 54 1.04 -9.46 1.93
C THR A 54 1.95 -9.49 0.70
N ARG A 55 2.30 -8.31 0.16
CA ARG A 55 3.28 -8.16 -0.92
C ARG A 55 4.42 -7.23 -0.51
N GLN A 56 5.62 -7.52 -1.02
CA GLN A 56 6.75 -6.61 -0.87
C GLN A 56 6.80 -5.63 -2.04
N TYR A 57 7.05 -4.35 -1.79
CA TYR A 57 7.31 -3.36 -2.83
C TYR A 57 8.75 -2.86 -2.74
N THR A 58 9.29 -2.44 -3.88
CA THR A 58 10.62 -1.84 -3.98
C THR A 58 10.62 -0.68 -4.96
N ALA A 59 11.42 0.33 -4.68
CA ALA A 59 11.61 1.49 -5.55
C ALA A 59 13.01 2.08 -5.34
N ARG A 60 13.57 2.71 -6.38
CA ARG A 60 14.85 3.42 -6.27
C ARG A 60 14.59 4.87 -5.85
N LEU A 61 15.38 5.37 -4.91
CA LEU A 61 15.35 6.78 -4.54
C LEU A 61 16.03 7.62 -5.63
N ALA A 62 15.34 8.66 -6.08
CA ALA A 62 15.85 9.66 -7.02
C ALA A 62 15.82 11.05 -6.38
N ASN A 63 16.63 11.96 -6.93
CA ASN A 63 16.67 13.38 -6.55
C ASN A 63 16.90 13.60 -5.03
N ALA A 64 17.71 12.73 -4.42
CA ALA A 64 18.11 12.92 -3.03
C ALA A 64 19.02 14.17 -2.93
N PRO A 65 18.77 15.09 -1.98
CA PRO A 65 19.64 16.24 -1.77
C PRO A 65 21.09 15.82 -1.52
N SER A 66 22.05 16.47 -2.17
CA SER A 66 23.47 16.08 -2.09
C SER A 66 24.09 16.33 -0.72
N ASP A 67 23.52 17.25 0.06
CA ASP A 67 23.93 17.63 1.41
C ASP A 67 23.38 16.69 2.50
N VAL A 68 22.42 15.82 2.15
CA VAL A 68 21.80 14.87 3.07
C VAL A 68 22.18 13.43 2.67
N PRO A 69 22.58 12.57 3.61
CA PRO A 69 22.84 11.17 3.28
C PRO A 69 21.61 10.50 2.65
N ALA A 70 21.76 9.92 1.46
CA ALA A 70 20.64 9.35 0.70
C ALA A 70 19.83 8.30 1.47
N VAL A 71 20.46 7.53 2.37
CA VAL A 71 19.76 6.59 3.25
C VAL A 71 18.84 7.30 4.24
N LYS A 72 19.22 8.48 4.73
CA LYS A 72 18.35 9.30 5.59
C LYS A 72 17.15 9.81 4.79
N THR A 73 17.40 10.38 3.60
CA THR A 73 16.34 10.82 2.68
C THR A 73 15.36 9.68 2.35
N CYS A 74 15.88 8.48 2.09
CA CYS A 74 15.07 7.29 1.84
C CYS A 74 14.09 7.01 3.00
N ARG A 75 14.56 7.06 4.25
CA ARG A 75 13.72 6.79 5.44
C ARG A 75 12.64 7.83 5.68
N GLU A 76 12.84 9.05 5.18
CA GLU A 76 11.95 10.20 5.40
C GLU A 76 11.02 10.47 4.21
N THR A 77 11.19 9.75 3.09
CA THR A 77 10.38 9.93 1.88
C THR A 77 9.29 8.87 1.79
N ALA A 78 8.02 9.26 1.84
CA ALA A 78 6.91 8.33 1.68
C ALA A 78 6.69 7.95 0.21
N ALA A 79 6.24 6.73 -0.05
CA ALA A 79 5.69 6.31 -1.34
C ALA A 79 4.17 6.22 -1.23
N ASP A 80 3.45 6.57 -2.30
CA ASP A 80 2.01 6.29 -2.40
C ASP A 80 1.84 4.83 -2.85
N ILE A 81 1.31 3.99 -1.97
CA ILE A 81 0.96 2.60 -2.27
C ILE A 81 -0.51 2.43 -1.92
N HIS A 82 -1.31 2.06 -2.92
CA HIS A 82 -2.77 1.92 -2.80
C HIS A 82 -3.47 3.19 -2.28
N GLY A 83 -2.99 4.38 -2.67
CA GLY A 83 -3.55 5.65 -2.23
C GLY A 83 -3.16 6.07 -0.81
N VAL A 84 -2.26 5.32 -0.16
CA VAL A 84 -1.79 5.59 1.21
C VAL A 84 -0.32 5.99 1.17
N PRO A 85 0.07 7.14 1.75
CA PRO A 85 1.48 7.51 1.87
C PRO A 85 2.16 6.70 2.97
N ILE A 86 3.13 5.87 2.61
CA ILE A 86 3.83 4.95 3.52
C ILE A 86 5.34 5.15 3.43
N LEU A 87 6.00 5.30 4.59
CA LEU A 87 7.46 5.31 4.69
C LEU A 87 8.03 3.90 4.47
N PRO A 88 9.21 3.77 3.84
CA PRO A 88 9.81 2.45 3.66
C PRO A 88 10.11 1.80 5.01
N HIS A 89 9.87 0.49 5.09
CA HIS A 89 10.22 -0.32 6.26
C HIS A 89 11.74 -0.38 6.44
N PHE A 90 12.48 -0.42 5.33
CA PHE A 90 13.93 -0.29 5.35
C PHE A 90 14.46 0.27 4.03
N CYS A 91 15.71 0.75 4.10
CA CYS A 91 16.45 1.31 2.98
C CYS A 91 17.71 0.49 2.74
N ARG A 92 17.96 0.13 1.48
CA ARG A 92 19.16 -0.60 1.07
C ARG A 92 20.02 0.27 0.17
N ASP A 93 21.25 0.53 0.61
CA ASP A 93 22.26 1.22 -0.19
C ASP A 93 23.05 0.19 -1.03
N LEU A 94 23.03 0.35 -2.35
CA LEU A 94 23.73 -0.51 -3.31
C LEU A 94 24.99 0.18 -3.89
N GLY A 95 25.45 1.27 -3.27
CA GLY A 95 26.62 2.03 -3.68
C GLY A 95 26.36 2.97 -4.86
N MET A 96 27.42 3.64 -5.32
CA MET A 96 27.32 4.76 -6.28
C MET A 96 26.55 4.44 -7.57
N ALA A 97 26.76 3.25 -8.15
CA ALA A 97 26.06 2.85 -9.38
C ALA A 97 24.64 2.34 -9.13
N GLY A 98 24.40 1.72 -7.96
CA GLY A 98 23.14 1.06 -7.63
C GLY A 98 22.09 1.98 -6.99
N GLY A 99 22.54 3.03 -6.30
CA GLY A 99 21.71 3.97 -5.56
C GLY A 99 21.10 3.36 -4.29
N VAL A 100 20.22 4.12 -3.65
CA VAL A 100 19.47 3.70 -2.46
C VAL A 100 18.08 3.23 -2.87
N TRP A 101 17.63 2.12 -2.29
CA TRP A 101 16.34 1.51 -2.55
C TRP A 101 15.47 1.48 -1.31
N GLY A 102 14.22 1.90 -1.44
CA GLY A 102 13.19 1.73 -0.43
C GLY A 102 12.52 0.35 -0.55
N HIS A 103 12.13 -0.22 0.58
CA HIS A 103 11.42 -1.49 0.66
C HIS A 103 10.21 -1.36 1.58
N TRP A 104 9.05 -1.84 1.11
CA TRP A 104 7.80 -1.84 1.88
C TRP A 104 7.23 -3.25 1.97
N VAL A 105 6.62 -3.59 3.10
CA VAL A 105 5.82 -4.81 3.28
C VAL A 105 4.39 -4.34 3.48
N ILE A 106 3.51 -4.67 2.54
CA ILE A 106 2.14 -4.15 2.47
C ILE A 106 1.19 -5.32 2.65
N ASP A 107 0.33 -5.26 3.66
CA ASP A 107 -0.60 -6.33 4.06
C ASP A 107 -2.08 -5.94 3.90
N PHE A 108 -2.35 -4.88 3.14
CA PHE A 108 -3.69 -4.39 2.82
C PHE A 108 -3.83 -4.19 1.31
N GLU A 109 -5.06 -4.33 0.81
CA GLU A 109 -5.38 -4.12 -0.62
C GLU A 109 -4.51 -4.93 -1.61
N GLU A 110 -4.12 -6.14 -1.19
CA GLU A 110 -3.38 -7.11 -2.00
C GLU A 110 -4.27 -8.31 -2.41
N PRO A 111 -5.30 -8.12 -3.26
CA PRO A 111 -6.26 -9.17 -3.59
C PRO A 111 -5.60 -10.39 -4.26
N ALA A 112 -4.51 -10.17 -4.99
CA ALA A 112 -3.72 -11.24 -5.61
C ALA A 112 -3.00 -12.13 -4.58
N CYS A 113 -2.79 -11.65 -3.35
CA CYS A 113 -2.16 -12.39 -2.26
C CYS A 113 -3.16 -13.09 -1.33
N LEU A 114 -4.45 -13.07 -1.67
CA LEU A 114 -5.49 -13.73 -0.89
C LEU A 114 -5.66 -15.19 -1.34
N THR A 115 -4.91 -16.08 -0.72
CA THR A 115 -5.23 -17.51 -0.76
C THR A 115 -6.47 -17.82 0.07
N LYS A 116 -7.16 -18.90 -0.27
CA LYS A 116 -8.36 -19.34 0.46
C LYS A 116 -8.35 -20.84 0.69
N TRP A 117 -9.02 -21.26 1.75
CA TRP A 117 -9.29 -22.66 1.98
C TRP A 117 -10.49 -23.11 1.14
N GLY A 118 -10.34 -24.23 0.44
CA GLY A 118 -11.44 -24.95 -0.17
C GLY A 118 -12.32 -25.63 0.90
N ASN A 119 -13.05 -26.67 0.49
CA ASN A 119 -13.94 -27.37 1.40
C ASN A 119 -13.17 -28.10 2.51
N PHE A 120 -13.59 -27.89 3.76
CA PHE A 120 -13.07 -28.62 4.92
C PHE A 120 -13.68 -30.02 5.01
N VAL A 121 -12.81 -31.02 5.07
CA VAL A 121 -13.11 -32.43 5.34
C VAL A 121 -12.79 -32.72 6.80
N ASP A 122 -13.80 -33.12 7.54
CA ASP A 122 -13.66 -33.54 8.94
C ASP A 122 -13.04 -34.94 8.99
N LYS A 123 -11.86 -35.06 9.60
CA LYS A 123 -11.14 -36.33 9.75
C LYS A 123 -11.38 -37.00 11.10
N GLY A 124 -12.31 -36.46 11.89
CA GLY A 124 -12.56 -36.95 13.24
C GLY A 124 -11.51 -36.46 14.23
N CYS A 125 -11.42 -37.16 15.36
CA CYS A 125 -10.52 -36.77 16.44
C CYS A 125 -9.17 -37.47 16.35
N ASP A 126 -8.11 -36.74 16.68
CA ASP A 126 -6.76 -37.28 16.86
C ASP A 126 -6.64 -37.79 18.30
N ASP A 127 -6.37 -39.09 18.46
CA ASP A 127 -6.24 -39.80 19.74
C ASP A 127 -4.80 -39.82 20.27
N GLN A 128 -3.86 -39.16 19.58
CA GLN A 128 -2.47 -39.04 20.03
C GLN A 128 -2.30 -37.93 21.09
N GLY A 129 -2.70 -38.20 22.34
CA GLY A 129 -2.26 -37.42 23.50
C GLY A 129 -3.11 -37.56 24.76
N GLU A 130 -2.46 -37.54 25.93
CA GLU A 130 -3.07 -37.66 27.27
C GLU A 130 -3.90 -36.42 27.70
N SER A 131 -4.03 -35.38 26.87
CA SER A 131 -4.82 -34.20 27.21
C SER A 131 -5.33 -33.47 25.95
N ALA A 132 -6.66 -33.41 25.86
CA ALA A 132 -7.51 -32.80 24.82
C ALA A 132 -7.69 -33.60 23.51
N MET A 133 -8.90 -34.14 23.35
CA MET A 133 -9.43 -34.65 22.08
C MET A 133 -9.47 -33.49 21.07
N THR A 134 -8.50 -33.44 20.14
CA THR A 134 -8.48 -32.41 19.10
C THR A 134 -9.12 -32.93 17.83
N ARG A 135 -10.02 -32.15 17.23
CA ARG A 135 -10.67 -32.51 15.98
C ARG A 135 -9.82 -32.02 14.81
N ARG A 136 -9.54 -32.91 13.85
CA ARG A 136 -8.73 -32.65 12.66
C ARG A 136 -9.64 -32.31 11.48
N PHE A 137 -9.41 -31.16 10.87
CA PHE A 137 -10.02 -30.77 9.60
C PHE A 137 -8.96 -30.65 8.53
N GLU A 138 -9.32 -30.99 7.29
CA GLU A 138 -8.46 -30.96 6.11
C GLU A 138 -9.09 -30.17 4.97
N ALA A 139 -8.38 -29.20 4.41
CA ALA A 139 -8.85 -28.45 3.23
C ALA A 139 -7.74 -28.32 2.18
N LEU A 140 -8.12 -27.92 0.97
CA LEU A 140 -7.20 -27.51 -0.08
C LEU A 140 -6.84 -26.03 0.05
N LEU A 141 -5.57 -25.67 -0.17
CA LEU A 141 -5.21 -24.26 -0.37
C LEU A 141 -5.42 -23.88 -1.84
N GLU A 142 -6.32 -22.95 -2.08
CA GLU A 142 -6.71 -22.45 -3.40
C GLU A 142 -6.23 -21.01 -3.63
N ASN A 143 -6.32 -20.57 -4.88
CA ASN A 143 -5.93 -19.23 -5.34
C ASN A 143 -4.45 -18.87 -5.07
N MET A 144 -3.57 -19.87 -5.04
CA MET A 144 -2.14 -19.64 -4.99
C MET A 144 -1.60 -19.48 -6.42
N GLN A 145 -0.77 -18.47 -6.65
CA GLN A 145 -0.15 -18.20 -7.93
C GLN A 145 1.07 -19.10 -8.16
N ASP A 146 1.38 -19.38 -9.43
CA ASP A 146 2.59 -20.12 -9.77
C ASP A 146 3.85 -19.40 -9.29
N GLY A 147 4.82 -20.17 -8.79
CA GLY A 147 6.06 -19.64 -8.21
C GLY A 147 5.96 -19.17 -6.75
N GLU A 148 4.76 -19.03 -6.18
CA GLU A 148 4.61 -18.68 -4.77
C GLU A 148 5.10 -19.78 -3.82
N ASN A 149 5.60 -19.36 -2.65
CA ASN A 149 6.01 -20.29 -1.62
C ASN A 149 4.78 -20.89 -0.92
N TRP A 150 4.38 -22.07 -1.36
CA TRP A 150 3.22 -22.79 -0.81
C TRP A 150 3.26 -23.00 0.70
N GLN A 151 4.44 -23.16 1.29
CA GLN A 151 4.60 -23.37 2.74
C GLN A 151 4.26 -22.09 3.50
N ILE A 152 4.74 -20.96 3.01
CA ILE A 152 4.47 -19.65 3.63
C ILE A 152 3.00 -19.30 3.46
N MET A 153 2.45 -19.46 2.24
CA MET A 153 1.04 -19.17 2.00
C MET A 153 0.14 -20.03 2.90
N CYS A 154 0.43 -21.33 3.03
CA CYS A 154 -0.26 -22.19 3.99
C CYS A 154 -0.19 -21.65 5.42
N ALA A 155 1.02 -21.46 5.93
CA ALA A 155 1.26 -21.15 7.33
C ALA A 155 0.66 -19.80 7.75
N THR A 156 0.27 -18.96 6.79
CA THR A 156 -0.23 -17.60 7.02
C THR A 156 -1.67 -17.39 6.56
N THR A 157 -2.30 -18.36 5.89
CA THR A 157 -3.71 -18.25 5.47
C THR A 157 -4.63 -18.58 6.66
N PRO A 158 -5.45 -17.63 7.13
CA PRO A 158 -6.39 -17.88 8.21
C PRO A 158 -7.58 -18.74 7.74
N ALA A 159 -8.24 -19.42 8.66
CA ALA A 159 -9.45 -20.20 8.40
C ALA A 159 -10.55 -19.88 9.41
N ASP A 160 -11.79 -19.88 8.94
CA ASP A 160 -12.97 -19.87 9.81
C ASP A 160 -13.69 -21.22 9.66
N ILE A 161 -13.67 -22.04 10.72
CA ILE A 161 -14.24 -23.39 10.70
C ILE A 161 -15.32 -23.47 11.77
N LYS A 162 -16.57 -23.71 11.35
CA LYS A 162 -17.74 -23.81 12.25
C LYS A 162 -17.85 -22.62 13.22
N GLY A 163 -17.52 -21.40 12.74
CA GLY A 163 -17.58 -20.17 13.53
C GLY A 163 -16.35 -19.87 14.39
N PHE A 164 -15.32 -20.74 14.37
CA PHE A 164 -14.05 -20.51 15.06
C PHE A 164 -12.99 -19.99 14.09
N HIS A 165 -12.36 -18.88 14.46
CA HIS A 165 -11.25 -18.29 13.71
C HIS A 165 -9.91 -18.93 14.09
N PHE A 166 -9.17 -19.34 13.08
CA PHE A 166 -7.82 -19.87 13.19
C PHE A 166 -6.87 -18.96 12.41
N PRO A 167 -5.98 -18.21 13.08
CA PRO A 167 -5.09 -17.28 12.40
C PRO A 167 -4.05 -18.00 11.53
N THR A 168 -3.69 -19.23 11.90
CA THR A 168 -2.77 -20.09 11.16
C THR A 168 -3.21 -21.56 11.27
N PRO A 169 -2.90 -22.41 10.28
CA PRO A 169 -3.10 -23.84 10.40
C PRO A 169 -2.11 -24.47 11.39
N THR A 170 -2.44 -25.65 11.93
CA THR A 170 -1.56 -26.37 12.85
C THR A 170 -0.45 -27.12 12.12
N MET A 171 -0.71 -27.61 10.90
CA MET A 171 0.29 -28.36 10.13
C MET A 171 0.20 -28.06 8.65
N CYS A 172 1.38 -27.93 8.06
CA CYS A 172 1.54 -27.74 6.63
C CYS A 172 2.07 -29.02 5.90
N GLU A 173 1.25 -29.75 5.11
CA GLU A 173 1.64 -30.90 4.26
C GLU A 173 1.34 -30.74 2.74
N ARG A 174 2.27 -31.20 1.90
CA ARG A 174 2.10 -31.28 0.44
C ARG A 174 1.86 -32.73 0.03
N SER A 175 0.64 -33.06 -0.41
CA SER A 175 0.38 -34.36 -1.03
C SER A 175 0.40 -34.28 -2.56
N VAL A 176 0.57 -35.44 -3.21
CA VAL A 176 0.67 -35.62 -4.67
C VAL A 176 -0.56 -35.14 -5.45
N ARG A 177 -1.71 -34.99 -4.78
CA ARG A 177 -2.99 -34.59 -5.40
C ARG A 177 -3.60 -33.34 -4.77
N THR A 178 -3.13 -32.94 -3.59
CA THR A 178 -3.79 -31.92 -2.78
C THR A 178 -2.82 -31.34 -1.75
N ARG A 179 -2.85 -30.03 -1.55
CA ARG A 179 -2.24 -29.36 -0.40
C ARG A 179 -3.23 -29.51 0.74
N VAL A 180 -2.99 -30.43 1.65
CA VAL A 180 -3.95 -30.89 2.68
C VAL A 180 -3.45 -30.44 4.04
N TRP A 181 -4.32 -29.90 4.90
CA TRP A 181 -3.85 -29.17 6.09
C TRP A 181 -4.69 -29.41 7.31
N CYS A 182 -4.03 -29.57 8.46
CA CYS A 182 -4.69 -29.88 9.72
C CYS A 182 -4.91 -28.63 10.58
N PHE A 183 -6.14 -28.42 11.00
CA PHE A 183 -6.47 -27.55 12.12
C PHE A 183 -6.73 -28.41 13.36
N ARG A 184 -6.18 -28.02 14.51
CA ARG A 184 -6.56 -28.57 15.82
C ARG A 184 -7.49 -27.58 16.50
N SER A 185 -8.76 -27.94 16.62
CA SER A 185 -9.68 -27.27 17.55
C SER A 185 -9.63 -28.01 18.89
N ALA A 186 -9.34 -27.29 19.97
CA ALA A 186 -9.55 -27.80 21.32
C ALA A 186 -11.06 -27.92 21.52
N GLY A 187 -11.57 -29.15 21.62
CA GLY A 187 -12.97 -29.36 21.95
C GLY A 187 -13.24 -28.86 23.37
N THR A 188 -13.85 -27.69 23.51
CA THR A 188 -14.69 -27.46 24.68
C THR A 188 -15.84 -28.45 24.57
N LYS A 189 -16.00 -29.26 25.63
CA LYS A 189 -17.08 -30.23 25.76
C LYS A 189 -18.43 -29.52 25.91
N GLU A 190 -18.93 -28.86 24.88
CA GLU A 190 -20.32 -28.41 24.83
C GLU A 190 -20.82 -28.54 23.39
N LEU A 191 -21.46 -29.67 23.11
CA LEU A 191 -22.59 -29.85 22.17
C LEU A 191 -22.85 -31.36 22.02
N MET A 192 -23.49 -31.92 23.04
CA MET A 192 -24.51 -32.97 22.97
C MET A 192 -25.26 -32.98 24.30
#